data_AF-A0A6V7LRK6-F1
#
_entry.id   AF-A0A6V7LRK6-F1
#
_cell.length_a   1.000
_cell.length_b   1.000
_cell.length_c   1.000
_cell.angle_alpha   90.00
_cell.angle_beta   90.00
_cell.angle_gamma   90.00
#
_symmetry.space_group_name_H-M   'P 1'
#
loop_
_entity.id
_entity.type
_entity.pdbx_description
1 polymer ?
#
loop_
_entity_poly.entity_id
_entity_poly.type
_entity_poly.pdbx_seq_one_letter_code
_entity_poly.pdbx_strand_id
1 'polypeptide(L)'
;MPSYRPWGSTEDGAIEFESMTTETLEGGLNVIRESFFRDESVSVGVDLLSEPGASEELEALCLDAARDGVSVVAIDVSTGQVVGVAFNKIQ
;
A
#
# COMPACT_ATOMS: atom_id res chain seq x y z
N MET A 1 2.81 3.05 -14.05
CA MET A 1 2.83 3.87 -12.81
C MET A 1 3.51 5.20 -13.13
N PRO A 2 3.13 6.29 -12.45
CA PRO A 2 3.69 7.62 -12.71
C PRO A 2 5.19 7.67 -12.38
N SER A 3 5.87 8.71 -12.89
CA SER A 3 7.20 9.08 -12.43
C SER A 3 7.15 9.52 -10.96
N TYR A 4 8.28 9.39 -10.26
CA TYR A 4 8.46 9.91 -8.89
C TYR A 4 7.85 11.30 -8.72
N ARG A 5 7.01 11.45 -7.69
CA ARG A 5 6.34 12.71 -7.31
C ARG A 5 6.24 12.77 -5.78
N PRO A 6 6.91 13.71 -5.11
CA PRO A 6 6.79 13.89 -3.66
C PRO A 6 5.45 14.57 -3.30
N TRP A 7 4.90 14.21 -2.15
CA TRP A 7 3.66 14.75 -1.59
C TRP A 7 3.89 15.50 -0.28
N GLY A 8 4.95 15.17 0.46
CA GLY A 8 5.33 15.82 1.71
C GLY A 8 6.07 14.88 2.63
N SER A 9 6.16 15.23 3.91
CA SER A 9 6.75 14.42 4.96
C SER A 9 6.02 14.63 6.29
N THR A 10 6.31 13.79 7.28
CA THR A 10 6.00 14.11 8.69
C THR A 10 6.77 15.36 9.15
N GLU A 11 6.34 15.98 10.25
CA GLU A 11 6.96 17.21 10.79
C GLU A 11 8.45 17.01 11.15
N ASP A 12 8.80 15.82 11.63
CA ASP A 12 10.17 15.43 11.97
C ASP A 12 10.99 14.95 10.76
N GLY A 13 10.37 14.86 9.59
CA GLY A 13 11.00 14.35 8.36
C GLY A 13 11.36 12.86 8.41
N ALA A 14 10.87 12.10 9.40
CA ALA A 14 11.18 10.69 9.51
C ALA A 14 10.50 9.85 8.41
N ILE A 15 9.32 10.28 7.96
CA ILE A 15 8.54 9.61 6.92
C ILE A 15 8.31 10.57 5.76
N GLU A 16 8.62 10.13 4.54
CA GLU A 16 8.30 10.84 3.30
C GLU A 16 7.08 10.19 2.62
N PHE A 17 6.26 11.02 1.96
CA PHE A 17 5.12 10.58 1.18
C PHE A 17 5.38 10.83 -0.31
N GLU A 18 5.16 9.82 -1.15
CA GLU A 18 5.34 9.92 -2.59
C GLU A 18 4.26 9.17 -3.37
N SER A 19 4.05 9.54 -4.63
CA SER A 19 3.26 8.73 -5.55
C SER A 19 3.91 7.35 -5.69
N MET A 20 3.10 6.30 -5.63
CA MET A 20 3.56 4.93 -5.84
C MET A 20 4.19 4.77 -7.23
N THR A 21 5.37 4.16 -7.24
CA THR A 21 6.13 3.82 -8.44
C THR A 21 6.23 2.30 -8.58
N THR A 22 6.83 1.83 -9.67
CA THR A 22 7.09 0.39 -9.87
C THR A 22 8.02 -0.16 -8.78
N GLU A 23 8.97 0.66 -8.33
CA GLU A 23 9.96 0.30 -7.32
C GLU A 23 9.35 0.19 -5.92
N THR A 24 8.34 1.00 -5.60
CA THR A 24 7.69 1.02 -4.29
C THR A 24 6.43 0.15 -4.20
N LEU A 25 5.93 -0.37 -5.33
CA LEU A 25 4.75 -1.23 -5.39
C LEU A 25 4.86 -2.44 -4.46
N GLU A 26 5.97 -3.20 -4.54
CA GLU A 26 6.12 -4.42 -3.75
C GLU A 26 6.16 -4.12 -2.24
N GLY A 27 6.78 -3.00 -1.85
CA GLY A 27 6.74 -2.52 -0.47
C GLY A 27 5.32 -2.20 -0.01
N GLY A 28 4.51 -1.57 -0.86
CA GLY A 28 3.10 -1.31 -0.59
C GLY A 28 2.27 -2.59 -0.46
N LEU A 29 2.47 -3.58 -1.34
CA LEU A 29 1.81 -4.88 -1.22
C LEU A 29 2.22 -5.62 0.05
N ASN A 30 3.50 -5.54 0.43
CA ASN A 30 3.97 -6.13 1.68
C ASN A 30 3.30 -5.50 2.91
N VAL A 31 3.07 -4.18 2.92
CA VAL A 31 2.27 -3.53 3.97
C VAL A 31 0.86 -4.13 4.04
N ILE A 32 0.19 -4.34 2.90
CA ILE A 32 -1.15 -4.96 2.87
C ILE A 32 -1.13 -6.38 3.45
N ARG A 33 -0.16 -7.21 3.04
CA ARG A 33 -0.02 -8.60 3.50
C ARG A 33 0.25 -8.72 4.99
N GLU A 34 1.17 -7.89 5.50
CA GLU A 34 1.66 -8.00 6.89
C GLU A 34 0.81 -7.25 7.91
N SER A 35 -0.03 -6.30 7.46
CA SER A 35 -0.88 -5.49 8.35
C SER A 35 -2.36 -5.52 7.97
N PHE A 36 -2.75 -4.98 6.81
CA PHE A 36 -4.16 -4.78 6.45
C PHE A 36 -4.98 -6.07 6.51
N PHE A 37 -4.50 -7.17 5.93
CA PHE A 37 -5.22 -8.45 5.95
C PHE A 37 -5.44 -9.00 7.36
N ARG A 38 -4.54 -8.71 8.30
CA ARG A 38 -4.59 -9.21 9.68
C ARG A 38 -5.44 -8.31 10.57
N ASP A 39 -5.35 -7.00 10.38
CA ASP A 39 -5.78 -6.02 11.39
C ASP A 39 -7.00 -5.20 10.96
N GLU A 40 -7.35 -5.16 9.67
CA GLU A 40 -8.52 -4.41 9.20
C GLU A 40 -9.83 -5.10 9.63
N SER A 41 -10.78 -4.30 10.12
CA SER A 41 -12.01 -4.76 10.75
C SER A 41 -12.87 -5.71 9.93
N VAL A 42 -13.02 -5.47 8.62
CA VAL A 42 -13.79 -6.32 7.73
C VAL A 42 -13.01 -7.58 7.42
N SER A 43 -11.71 -7.47 7.14
CA SER A 43 -10.80 -8.61 6.90
C SER A 43 -10.82 -9.59 8.07
N VAL A 44 -10.77 -9.09 9.30
CA VAL A 44 -10.94 -9.88 10.52
C VAL A 44 -12.37 -10.44 10.63
N GLY A 45 -13.37 -9.60 10.39
CA GLY A 45 -14.78 -9.97 10.54
C GLY A 45 -15.24 -11.08 9.58
N VAL A 46 -14.60 -11.20 8.42
CA VAL A 46 -14.89 -12.24 7.41
C VAL A 46 -13.88 -13.40 7.43
N ASP A 47 -12.93 -13.40 8.37
CA ASP A 47 -11.85 -14.39 8.47
C ASP A 47 -11.07 -14.55 7.14
N LEU A 48 -10.69 -13.41 6.54
CA LEU A 48 -10.09 -13.31 5.20
C LEU A 48 -8.93 -14.29 5.00
N LEU A 49 -8.04 -14.41 5.99
CA LEU A 49 -6.83 -15.22 5.88
C LEU A 49 -7.08 -16.73 5.95
N SER A 50 -8.26 -17.15 6.42
CA SER A 50 -8.64 -18.56 6.51
C SER A 50 -9.30 -19.07 5.24
N GLU A 51 -9.83 -18.18 4.38
CA GLU A 51 -10.45 -18.53 3.11
C GLU A 51 -9.40 -18.61 1.98
N PRO A 52 -9.17 -19.79 1.37
CA PRO A 52 -8.18 -19.94 0.31
C PRO A 52 -8.45 -19.03 -0.89
N GLY A 53 -7.47 -18.21 -1.27
CA GLY A 53 -7.57 -17.32 -2.43
C GLY A 53 -8.15 -15.94 -2.14
N ALA A 54 -8.77 -15.71 -0.98
CA ALA A 54 -9.41 -14.44 -0.68
C ALA A 54 -8.39 -13.29 -0.53
N SER A 55 -7.25 -13.56 0.11
CA SER A 55 -6.14 -12.59 0.18
C SER A 55 -5.56 -12.25 -1.19
N GLU A 56 -5.46 -13.22 -2.08
CA GLU A 56 -4.92 -13.08 -3.42
C GLU A 56 -5.86 -12.26 -4.31
N GLU A 57 -7.17 -12.46 -4.19
CA GLU A 57 -8.17 -11.64 -4.88
C GLU A 57 -8.16 -10.19 -4.39
N LEU A 58 -8.05 -9.97 -3.07
CA LEU A 58 -7.95 -8.64 -2.51
C LEU A 58 -6.65 -7.94 -2.91
N GLU A 59 -5.52 -8.66 -2.96
CA GLU A 59 -4.27 -8.14 -3.48
C GLU A 59 -4.37 -7.77 -4.98
N ALA A 60 -5.06 -8.59 -5.78
CA ALA A 60 -5.31 -8.29 -7.18
C ALA A 60 -6.13 -7.00 -7.36
N LEU A 61 -7.06 -6.71 -6.45
CA LEU A 61 -7.76 -5.43 -6.41
C LEU A 61 -6.82 -4.24 -6.12
N CYS A 62 -5.90 -4.38 -5.16
CA CYS A 62 -4.87 -3.36 -4.88
C CYS A 62 -3.99 -3.11 -6.12
N LEU A 63 -3.56 -4.19 -6.80
CA LEU A 63 -2.80 -4.10 -8.05
C LEU A 63 -3.58 -3.36 -9.14
N ASP A 64 -4.90 -3.62 -9.27
CA ASP A 64 -5.72 -2.91 -10.25
C ASP A 64 -5.88 -1.42 -9.90
N ALA A 65 -6.06 -1.08 -8.63
CA ALA A 65 -6.09 0.31 -8.17
C ALA A 65 -4.77 1.04 -8.47
N ALA A 66 -3.63 0.38 -8.24
CA ALA A 66 -2.31 0.96 -8.50
C ALA A 66 -2.09 1.37 -9.97
N ARG A 67 -2.77 0.70 -10.92
CA ARG A 67 -2.66 1.00 -12.36
C ARG A 67 -3.19 2.38 -12.73
N ASP A 68 -4.11 2.92 -11.94
CA ASP A 68 -4.68 4.27 -12.17
C ASP A 68 -3.66 5.37 -11.87
N GLY A 69 -2.52 5.03 -11.24
CA GLY A 69 -1.40 5.95 -11.04
C GLY A 69 -1.66 7.06 -10.03
N VAL A 70 -2.66 6.89 -9.16
CA VAL A 70 -3.04 7.85 -8.11
C VAL A 70 -2.81 7.31 -6.69
N SER A 71 -2.17 6.16 -6.56
CA SER A 71 -1.80 5.56 -5.27
C SER A 71 -0.57 6.24 -4.66
N VAL A 72 -0.45 6.21 -3.33
CA VAL A 72 0.59 6.91 -2.55
C VAL A 72 1.23 5.92 -1.57
N VAL A 73 2.53 6.05 -1.34
CA VAL A 73 3.29 5.30 -0.32
C VAL A 73 3.91 6.24 0.70
N ALA A 74 4.11 5.72 1.91
CA ALA A 74 4.87 6.34 2.98
C ALA A 74 6.19 5.57 3.17
N ILE A 75 7.32 6.26 3.18
CA ILE A 75 8.66 5.68 3.22
C ILE A 75 9.38 6.17 4.46
N ASP A 76 9.92 5.25 5.25
CA ASP A 76 10.83 5.58 6.34
C ASP A 76 12.18 6.01 5.77
N VAL A 77 12.58 7.25 6.06
CA VAL A 77 13.78 7.87 5.46
C VAL A 77 15.07 7.17 5.88
N SER A 78 15.09 6.58 7.09
CA SER A 78 16.30 5.96 7.63
C SER A 78 16.60 4.60 7.01
N THR A 79 15.56 3.87 6.62
CA THR A 79 15.64 2.51 6.08
C THR A 79 15.37 2.42 4.58
N GLY A 80 14.70 3.45 4.02
CA GLY A 80 14.18 3.42 2.65
C GLY A 80 13.04 2.44 2.44
N GLN A 81 12.43 1.92 3.51
CA GLN A 81 11.36 0.93 3.42
C GLN A 81 10.00 1.62 3.34
N VAL A 82 9.10 1.05 2.52
CA VAL A 82 7.69 1.43 2.52
C VAL A 82 7.06 0.93 3.83
N VAL A 83 6.56 1.87 4.63
CA VAL A 83 5.92 1.61 5.93
C VAL A 83 4.43 1.89 5.93
N GLY A 84 3.90 2.46 4.84
CA GLY A 84 2.48 2.71 4.66
C GLY A 84 2.11 2.83 3.19
N VAL A 85 0.85 2.57 2.88
CA VAL A 85 0.33 2.65 1.50
C VAL A 85 -1.14 3.06 1.49
N ALA A 86 -1.52 3.84 0.48
CA ALA A 86 -2.89 4.13 0.11
C ALA A 86 -3.09 3.76 -1.37
N PHE A 87 -3.75 2.62 -1.62
CA PHE A 87 -4.19 2.22 -2.95
C PHE A 87 -5.46 2.99 -3.32
N ASN A 88 -5.37 3.83 -4.36
CA ASN A 88 -6.46 4.69 -4.80
C ASN A 88 -6.93 4.28 -6.20
N LYS A 89 -8.24 4.21 -6.40
CA LYS A 89 -8.90 3.92 -7.69
C LYS A 89 -9.69 5.14 -8.16
N ILE A 90 -9.65 5.44 -9.46
CA ILE A 90 -10.55 6.40 -10.10
C ILE A 90 -11.81 5.63 -10.55
N GLN A 91 -12.99 6.11 -10.13
CA GLN A 91 -14.29 5.47 -10.37
C GLN A 91 -15.25 6.39 -11.12
#